data_AF-A0AAV1NGV6-F1
#
_entry.id   AF-A0AAV1NGV6-F1
#
_cell.length_a   1.000
_cell.length_b   1.000
_cell.length_c   1.000
_cell.angle_alpha   90.00
_cell.angle_beta   90.00
_cell.angle_gamma   90.00
#
_symmetry.space_group_name_H-M   'P 1'
#
loop_
_entity.id
_entity.type
_entity.pdbx_description
1 polymer ?
#
loop_
_entity_poly.entity_id
_entity_poly.type
_entity_poly.pdbx_seq_one_letter_code
_entity_poly.pdbx_strand_id
1 'polypeptide(L)'
;MTFCGAVTISCVEVIRNQTAGTYRQVFLSFTGIIHVNLNYQDIIVTPDDNGHHKVSGFLDFSVLMNSCYVFEVAIEIMYLMLKHPSLLDVGRAVLAGWEGIMVISEDERDSFFLLVL
;
A
#
# COMPACT_ATOMS: atom_id res chain seq x y z
N MET A 1 0.22 -12.14 -13.77
CA MET A 1 1.28 -11.49 -12.98
C MET A 1 0.89 -11.70 -11.52
N THR A 2 1.58 -12.61 -10.82
CA THR A 2 1.23 -12.97 -9.45
C THR A 2 1.72 -11.84 -8.54
N PHE A 3 0.81 -10.96 -8.10
CA PHE A 3 1.13 -9.99 -7.07
C PHE A 3 1.39 -10.76 -5.78
N CYS A 4 2.66 -10.90 -5.42
CA CYS A 4 3.07 -11.44 -4.13
C CYS A 4 2.80 -10.37 -3.07
N GLY A 5 2.27 -10.74 -1.90
CA GLY A 5 2.09 -9.82 -0.76
C GLY A 5 3.35 -9.04 -0.38
N ALA A 6 4.53 -9.49 -0.82
CA ALA A 6 5.79 -8.77 -0.75
C ALA A 6 5.79 -7.40 -1.47
N VAL A 7 5.00 -7.22 -2.52
CA VAL A 7 4.88 -5.93 -3.25
C VAL A 7 4.15 -4.92 -2.38
N THR A 8 3.00 -5.29 -1.82
CA THR A 8 2.24 -4.43 -0.90
C THR A 8 3.03 -4.13 0.38
N ILE A 9 3.65 -5.13 1.03
CA ILE A 9 4.51 -4.92 2.21
C ILE A 9 5.62 -3.90 1.89
N SER A 10 6.26 -4.03 0.73
CA SER A 10 7.35 -3.13 0.38
C SER A 10 6.88 -1.73 -0.06
N CYS A 11 5.64 -1.57 -0.55
CA CYS A 11 5.01 -0.26 -0.72
C CYS A 11 4.86 0.49 0.59
N VAL A 12 4.32 -0.20 1.58
CA VAL A 12 4.05 0.38 2.89
C VAL A 12 5.35 0.63 3.66
N GLU A 13 6.36 -0.25 3.53
CA GLU A 13 7.69 -0.03 4.12
C GLU A 13 8.41 1.19 3.54
N VAL A 14 8.26 1.48 2.24
CA VAL A 14 8.86 2.66 1.62
C VAL A 14 8.07 3.93 1.96
N ILE A 15 6.73 3.90 1.98
CA ILE A 15 5.92 5.00 2.54
C ILE A 15 6.35 5.29 3.98
N ARG A 16 6.57 4.23 4.79
CA ARG A 16 7.08 4.36 6.15
C ARG A 16 8.50 4.93 6.19
N ASN A 17 9.41 4.49 5.32
CA ASN A 17 10.80 4.95 5.34
C ASN A 17 10.97 6.37 4.78
N GLN A 18 10.11 6.80 3.86
CA GLN A 18 10.07 8.16 3.33
C GLN A 18 9.46 9.15 4.34
N THR A 19 8.56 8.69 5.22
CA THR A 19 8.02 9.48 6.35
C THR A 19 8.89 9.41 7.61
N ALA A 20 9.68 8.34 7.79
CA ALA A 20 10.55 8.13 8.95
C ALA A 20 11.78 9.06 9.02
N GLY A 21 12.12 9.75 7.92
CA GLY A 21 13.16 10.79 7.92
C GLY A 21 12.83 12.01 8.80
N THR A 22 11.59 12.12 9.31
CA THR A 22 11.17 13.28 10.09
C THR A 22 10.57 12.95 11.46
N TYR A 23 10.06 11.73 11.72
CA TYR A 23 9.46 11.41 13.02
C TYR A 23 9.74 9.98 13.49
N ARG A 24 10.66 9.88 14.45
CA ARG A 24 10.88 8.70 15.29
C ARG A 24 9.82 8.68 16.40
N GLN A 25 8.55 8.51 16.06
CA GLN A 25 7.48 8.34 17.05
C GLN A 25 6.65 7.09 16.72
N VAL A 26 6.81 6.09 17.57
CA VAL A 26 5.93 4.94 17.72
C VAL A 26 4.52 5.47 18.05
N PHE A 27 3.51 5.06 17.26
CA PHE A 27 2.05 5.08 17.53
C PHE A 27 1.21 6.34 17.23
N LEU A 28 -0.01 6.11 16.66
CA LEU A 28 -1.25 6.94 16.72
C LEU A 28 -1.58 7.99 15.63
N SER A 29 -1.05 7.92 14.41
CA SER A 29 -1.64 8.71 13.32
C SER A 29 -2.09 7.82 12.18
N PHE A 30 -3.41 7.65 12.03
CA PHE A 30 -4.04 7.07 10.84
C PHE A 30 -3.91 7.97 9.61
N THR A 31 -3.29 9.15 9.77
CA THR A 31 -3.10 10.14 8.72
C THR A 31 -1.62 10.46 8.49
N GLY A 32 -1.31 10.87 7.26
CA GLY A 32 0.01 11.32 6.83
C GLY A 32 0.03 11.62 5.34
N ILE A 33 1.24 11.69 4.76
CA ILE A 33 1.37 11.93 3.32
C ILE A 33 1.02 10.63 2.58
N ILE A 34 0.08 10.73 1.65
CA ILE A 34 -0.36 9.68 0.75
C ILE A 34 -0.06 10.07 -0.71
N HIS A 35 0.14 9.07 -1.55
CA HIS A 35 0.47 9.19 -2.97
C HIS A 35 -0.75 9.51 -3.85
N VAL A 36 -1.96 9.18 -3.41
CA VAL A 36 -3.25 9.48 -4.06
C VAL A 36 -3.48 8.90 -5.46
N ASN A 37 -2.49 8.22 -6.05
CA ASN A 37 -2.60 7.63 -7.37
C ASN A 37 -1.67 6.40 -7.54
N LEU A 38 -1.20 5.81 -6.44
CA LEU A 38 -0.27 4.69 -6.52
C LEU A 38 -0.94 3.50 -7.21
N ASN A 39 -0.30 3.01 -8.28
CA ASN A 39 -0.71 1.78 -8.93
C ASN A 39 0.52 0.98 -9.38
N TYR A 40 0.30 -0.21 -9.94
CA TYR A 40 1.38 -1.12 -10.31
C TYR A 40 2.38 -0.57 -11.34
N GLN A 41 2.01 0.46 -12.10
CA GLN A 41 2.89 1.10 -13.09
C GLN A 41 3.93 2.01 -12.41
N ASP A 42 3.66 2.45 -11.18
CA ASP A 42 4.52 3.34 -10.41
C ASP A 42 5.50 2.57 -9.51
N ILE A 43 5.44 1.23 -9.51
CA ILE A 43 6.25 0.36 -8.66
C ILE A 43 7.46 -0.16 -9.44
N ILE A 44 8.67 0.15 -8.97
CA ILE A 44 9.89 -0.42 -9.50
C ILE A 44 10.18 -1.73 -8.76
N VAL A 45 10.41 -2.79 -9.53
CA VAL A 45 10.69 -4.13 -9.01
C VAL A 45 12.03 -4.61 -9.55
N THR A 46 12.90 -5.07 -8.65
CA THR A 46 14.18 -5.70 -9.00
C THR A 46 14.16 -7.18 -8.64
N PRO A 47 14.85 -8.03 -9.42
CA PRO A 47 15.06 -9.41 -9.02
C PRO A 47 15.91 -9.49 -7.75
N ASP A 48 15.63 -10.47 -6.88
CA ASP A 48 16.50 -10.83 -5.76
C ASP A 48 17.44 -12.01 -6.13
N ASP A 49 18.36 -12.34 -5.23
CA ASP A 49 19.36 -13.40 -5.44
C ASP A 49 18.74 -14.81 -5.60
N ASN A 50 17.49 -14.98 -5.19
CA ASN A 50 16.75 -16.24 -5.28
C ASN A 50 15.81 -16.30 -6.50
N GLY A 51 15.86 -15.29 -7.39
CA GLY A 51 14.99 -15.19 -8.56
C GLY A 51 13.55 -14.77 -8.23
N HIS A 52 13.29 -14.29 -7.01
CA HIS A 52 12.05 -13.60 -6.69
C HIS A 52 12.14 -12.13 -7.08
N HIS A 53 11.03 -11.42 -6.84
CA HIS A 53 10.88 -10.02 -7.15
C HIS A 53 10.70 -9.21 -5.86
N LYS A 54 11.55 -8.20 -5.67
CA LYS A 54 11.47 -7.26 -4.55
C LYS A 54 11.19 -5.86 -5.08
N VAL A 55 10.33 -5.12 -4.42
CA VAL A 55 10.13 -3.70 -4.74
C VAL A 55 11.38 -2.92 -4.34
N SER A 56 11.87 -2.11 -5.27
CA SER A 56 13.08 -1.30 -5.12
C SER A 56 12.79 0.19 -5.08
N GLY A 57 11.58 0.63 -5.42
CA GLY A 57 11.21 2.04 -5.37
C GLY A 57 9.84 2.34 -5.97
N PHE A 58 9.50 3.62 -5.91
CA PHE A 58 8.25 4.19 -6.40
C PHE A 58 8.54 5.36 -7.35
N LEU A 59 7.61 5.64 -8.24
CA LEU A 59 7.65 6.74 -9.20
C LEU A 59 6.42 7.64 -9.03
N ASP A 60 6.40 8.76 -9.74
CA ASP A 60 5.24 9.66 -9.88
C ASP A 60 4.68 10.31 -8.58
N PHE A 61 5.57 10.91 -7.80
CA PHE A 61 5.20 11.77 -6.66
C PHE A 61 4.64 13.15 -7.06
N SER A 62 4.08 13.28 -8.27
CA SER A 62 3.61 14.57 -8.80
C SER A 62 2.39 15.11 -8.05
N VAL A 63 1.62 14.22 -7.42
CA VAL A 63 0.49 14.56 -6.55
C VAL A 63 0.68 13.84 -5.23
N LEU A 64 0.73 14.61 -4.14
CA LEU A 64 0.81 14.11 -2.78
C LEU A 64 -0.21 14.85 -1.93
N MET A 65 -0.81 14.16 -0.97
CA MET A 65 -1.83 14.74 -0.09
C MET A 65 -1.60 14.31 1.35
N ASN A 66 -1.87 15.20 2.32
CA ASN A 66 -1.98 14.78 3.71
C ASN A 66 -3.41 14.29 3.98
N SER A 67 -3.58 13.00 4.25
CA SER A 67 -4.89 12.37 4.46
C SER A 67 -4.76 11.05 5.22
N CYS A 68 -5.87 10.34 5.42
CA CYS A 68 -5.89 9.02 6.05
C CYS A 68 -5.21 7.98 5.15
N TYR A 69 -4.35 7.13 5.73
CA TYR A 69 -3.67 6.07 4.98
C TYR A 69 -4.63 5.03 4.40
N VAL A 70 -5.80 4.84 5.04
CA VAL A 70 -6.88 3.98 4.53
C VAL A 70 -7.31 4.34 3.09
N PHE A 71 -7.19 5.61 2.69
CA PHE A 71 -7.47 6.03 1.31
C PHE A 71 -6.45 5.47 0.32
N GLU A 72 -5.16 5.48 0.67
CA GLU A 72 -4.10 4.93 -0.18
C GLU A 72 -4.30 3.42 -0.39
N VAL A 73 -4.62 2.71 0.70
CA VAL A 73 -4.90 1.27 0.66
C VAL A 73 -6.13 0.96 -0.19
N ALA A 74 -7.19 1.75 -0.06
CA ALA A 74 -8.39 1.59 -0.88
C ALA A 74 -8.09 1.79 -2.37
N ILE A 75 -7.28 2.80 -2.73
CA ILE A 75 -6.85 3.05 -4.11
C ILE A 75 -6.05 1.88 -4.67
N GLU A 76 -5.10 1.34 -3.91
CA GLU A 76 -4.31 0.15 -4.31
C GLU A 76 -5.21 -1.06 -4.57
N ILE A 77 -6.13 -1.36 -3.64
CA ILE A 77 -7.10 -2.46 -3.77
C ILE A 77 -7.95 -2.27 -5.04
N MET A 78 -8.50 -1.09 -5.25
CA MET A 78 -9.31 -0.77 -6.42
C MET A 78 -8.54 -1.01 -7.72
N TYR A 79 -7.32 -0.47 -7.85
CA TYR A 79 -6.52 -0.66 -9.07
C TYR A 79 -6.14 -2.12 -9.34
N LEU A 80 -5.82 -2.87 -8.29
CA LEU A 80 -5.51 -4.29 -8.43
C LEU A 80 -6.75 -5.12 -8.78
N MET A 81 -7.91 -4.78 -8.21
CA MET A 81 -9.21 -5.38 -8.55
C MET A 81 -9.56 -5.18 -10.03
N LEU A 82 -9.23 -4.03 -10.64
CA LEU A 82 -9.43 -3.81 -12.09
C LEU A 82 -8.57 -4.72 -12.97
N LYS A 83 -7.46 -5.27 -12.43
CA LYS A 83 -6.52 -6.11 -13.18
C LYS A 83 -6.63 -7.59 -12.83
N HIS A 84 -7.29 -7.94 -11.73
CA HIS A 84 -7.32 -9.31 -11.22
C HIS A 84 -8.76 -9.85 -11.19
N PRO A 85 -9.02 -11.07 -11.70
CA PRO A 85 -10.37 -11.63 -11.75
C PRO A 85 -10.93 -12.01 -10.38
N SER A 86 -10.08 -12.27 -9.39
CA SER A 86 -10.49 -12.58 -8.01
C SER A 86 -10.31 -11.36 -7.12
N LEU A 87 -11.39 -10.63 -6.88
CA LEU A 87 -11.41 -9.37 -6.12
C LEU A 87 -11.10 -9.61 -4.62
N LEU A 88 -11.66 -10.67 -4.06
CA LEU A 88 -11.48 -11.00 -2.65
C LEU A 88 -10.04 -11.41 -2.32
N ASP A 89 -9.37 -12.10 -3.25
CA ASP A 89 -7.98 -12.49 -3.06
C ASP A 89 -7.05 -11.27 -3.07
N VAL A 90 -7.33 -10.29 -3.95
CA VAL A 90 -6.62 -9.00 -3.97
C VAL A 90 -6.78 -8.27 -2.65
N GLY A 91 -8.03 -8.01 -2.24
CA GLY A 91 -8.29 -7.26 -1.01
C GLY A 91 -7.64 -7.93 0.21
N ARG A 92 -7.75 -9.26 0.31
CA ARG A 92 -7.11 -10.02 1.40
C ARG A 92 -5.59 -9.91 1.37
N ALA A 93 -4.97 -10.03 0.19
CA ALA A 93 -3.51 -9.98 0.06
C ALA A 93 -2.95 -8.59 0.43
N VAL A 94 -3.62 -7.52 -0.04
CA VAL A 94 -3.21 -6.14 0.25
C VAL A 94 -3.34 -5.85 1.75
N LEU A 95 -4.50 -6.16 2.35
CA LEU A 95 -4.72 -5.94 3.78
C LEU A 95 -3.75 -6.74 4.65
N ALA A 96 -3.47 -8.01 4.31
CA ALA A 96 -2.49 -8.80 5.04
C ALA A 96 -1.07 -8.21 4.98
N GLY A 97 -0.70 -7.62 3.83
CA GLY A 97 0.56 -6.91 3.68
C GLY A 97 0.63 -5.63 4.52
N TRP A 98 -0.46 -4.85 4.52
CA TRP A 98 -0.55 -3.62 5.30
C TRP A 98 -0.51 -3.88 6.81
N GLU A 99 -1.28 -4.86 7.29
CA GLU A 99 -1.32 -5.27 8.72
C GLU A 99 0.03 -5.79 9.24
N GLY A 100 0.91 -6.26 8.35
CA GLY A 100 2.28 -6.62 8.69
C GLY A 100 3.15 -5.43 9.13
N ILE A 101 2.72 -4.19 8.85
CA ILE A 101 3.50 -2.97 9.09
C ILE A 101 2.75 -1.98 9.98
N MET A 102 1.44 -1.80 9.77
CA MET A 102 0.59 -0.89 10.53
C MET A 102 -0.70 -1.57 10.96
N VAL A 103 -1.11 -1.30 12.20
CA VAL A 103 -2.39 -1.79 12.72
C VAL A 103 -3.54 -1.06 12.01
N ILE A 104 -4.48 -1.82 11.47
CA ILE A 104 -5.75 -1.31 10.94
C ILE A 104 -6.77 -1.33 12.08
N SER A 105 -7.39 -0.18 12.36
CA SER A 105 -8.49 -0.07 13.31
C SER A 105 -9.80 -0.69 12.78
N GLU A 106 -10.75 -1.00 13.66
CA GLU A 106 -12.07 -1.49 13.25
C GLU A 106 -12.79 -0.48 12.34
N ASP A 107 -12.71 0.82 12.67
CA ASP A 107 -13.32 1.89 11.85
C ASP A 107 -12.72 1.96 10.43
N GLU A 108 -11.39 1.86 10.30
CA GLU A 108 -10.74 1.80 8.98
C GLU A 108 -11.15 0.54 8.22
N ARG A 109 -11.20 -0.59 8.92
CA ARG A 109 -11.60 -1.87 8.33
C ARG A 109 -13.02 -1.82 7.76
N ASP A 110 -13.94 -1.23 8.51
CA ASP A 110 -15.34 -1.06 8.10
C ASP A 110 -15.50 -0.05 6.96
N SER A 111 -14.57 0.91 6.84
CA SER A 111 -14.60 1.90 5.76
C SER A 111 -14.18 1.36 4.39
N PHE A 112 -13.37 0.29 4.32
CA PHE A 112 -12.81 -0.18 3.04
C PHE A 112 -13.86 -0.50 1.98
N PHE A 113 -14.97 -1.13 2.37
CA PHE A 113 -16.02 -1.45 1.41
C PHE A 113 -16.60 -0.20 0.74
N LEU A 114 -16.79 0.88 1.51
CA LEU A 114 -17.28 2.15 1.01
C LEU A 114 -16.24 2.88 0.16
N LEU A 115 -14.96 2.79 0.54
CA LEU A 115 -13.86 3.51 -0.12
C LEU A 115 -13.40 2.85 -1.43
N VAL A 116 -13.62 1.55 -1.60
CA VAL A 116 -13.25 0.78 -2.80
C VAL A 116 -14.34 0.79 -3.88
N LEU A 117 -15.57 1.20 -3.52
CA LEU A 117 -16.74 1.33 -4.41
C LEU A 117 -16.54 2.43 -5.47
#